data_AF-A0A396SZW7-F1
#
_entry.id   AF-A0A396SZW7-F1
#
_cell.length_a   1.000
_cell.length_b   1.000
_cell.length_c   1.000
_cell.angle_alpha   90.00
_cell.angle_beta   90.00
_cell.angle_gamma   90.00
#
_symmetry.space_group_name_H-M   'P 1'
#
loop_
_entity.id
_entity.type
_entity.pdbx_description
1 polymer ?
#
loop_
_entity_poly.entity_id
_entity_poly.type
_entity_poly.pdbx_seq_one_letter_code
_entity_poly.pdbx_strand_id
1 'polypeptide(L)'
;MSKSTFEYHSHPKKKLISDKALVSIIKMIKKHHASYGYWPVTDTLRMTYHLMVNHKRVQRLMRENNLGANKYNLRAGKYDSSKGPQNKKAKNRFHQKFKTDRPYQKVVTDISEFRYGNMTIRDRVYLSPFKDLFSGEIISYTITDRPLTRYVLEGLEGVFTARPKLLKSNDNP
;
A
#
# COMPACT_ATOMS: atom_id res chain seq x y z
N MET A 1 -42.12 -7.76 40.78
CA MET A 1 -41.25 -7.95 39.60
C MET A 1 -40.74 -9.38 39.62
N SER A 2 -40.97 -10.15 38.57
CA SER A 2 -40.53 -11.55 38.48
C SER A 2 -39.00 -11.62 38.40
N LYS A 3 -38.35 -12.43 39.25
CA LYS A 3 -36.92 -12.75 39.13
C LYS A 3 -36.77 -13.86 38.09
N SER A 4 -36.06 -13.59 37.00
CA SER A 4 -35.70 -14.62 36.03
C SER A 4 -34.68 -15.60 36.66
N THR A 5 -35.10 -16.83 36.93
CA THR A 5 -34.23 -17.89 37.44
C THR A 5 -33.45 -18.51 36.28
N PHE A 6 -32.26 -17.99 35.99
CA PHE A 6 -31.34 -18.63 35.05
C PHE A 6 -30.37 -19.51 35.84
N GLU A 7 -30.57 -20.83 35.82
CA GLU A 7 -29.64 -21.79 36.42
C GLU A 7 -28.55 -22.17 35.42
N TYR A 8 -27.32 -21.75 35.69
CA TYR A 8 -26.15 -22.21 34.94
C TYR A 8 -25.80 -23.65 35.34
N HIS A 9 -26.14 -24.62 34.50
CA HIS A 9 -25.61 -25.98 34.61
C HIS A 9 -24.11 -25.96 34.28
N SER A 10 -23.26 -25.94 35.32
CA SER A 10 -21.80 -25.96 35.17
C SER A 10 -21.37 -27.28 34.52
N HIS A 11 -20.97 -27.23 33.25
CA HIS A 11 -20.44 -28.40 32.57
C HIS A 11 -19.11 -28.82 33.23
N PRO A 12 -18.83 -30.13 33.35
CA PRO A 12 -17.57 -30.60 33.92
C PRO A 12 -16.40 -30.02 33.13
N LYS A 13 -15.58 -29.20 33.80
CA LYS A 13 -14.38 -28.61 33.18
C LYS A 13 -13.40 -29.73 32.90
N LYS A 14 -13.21 -30.10 31.62
CA LYS A 14 -12.10 -30.97 31.20
C LYS A 14 -10.81 -30.40 31.79
N LYS A 15 -9.95 -31.27 32.35
CA LYS A 15 -8.70 -30.86 32.97
C LYS A 15 -7.80 -30.23 31.90
N LEU A 16 -7.83 -28.90 31.82
CA LEU A 16 -7.03 -28.15 30.86
C LEU A 16 -5.56 -28.23 31.28
N ILE A 17 -4.67 -28.35 30.30
CA ILE A 17 -3.23 -28.16 30.51
C ILE A 17 -3.00 -26.87 31.30
N SER A 18 -2.07 -26.87 32.25
CA SER A 18 -1.71 -25.67 33.00
C SER A 18 -1.10 -24.61 32.09
N ASP A 19 -1.38 -23.33 32.36
CA ASP A 19 -0.78 -22.21 31.62
C ASP A 19 0.75 -22.27 31.63
N LYS A 20 1.38 -22.71 32.74
CA LYS A 20 2.83 -22.87 32.83
C LYS A 20 3.37 -23.91 31.83
N ALA A 21 2.71 -25.06 31.74
CA ALA A 21 3.09 -26.13 30.82
C ALA A 21 2.90 -25.69 29.35
N LEU A 22 1.81 -24.99 29.07
CA LEU A 22 1.53 -24.47 27.73
C LEU A 22 2.57 -23.43 27.29
N VAL A 23 2.99 -22.53 28.18
CA VAL A 23 4.05 -21.55 27.91
C VAL A 23 5.38 -22.23 27.58
N SER A 24 5.75 -23.30 28.29
CA SER A 24 6.99 -24.04 28.00
C SER A 24 6.99 -24.63 26.58
N ILE A 25 5.86 -25.21 26.14
CA ILE A 25 5.70 -25.73 24.78
C ILE A 25 5.77 -24.60 23.76
N ILE A 26 5.09 -23.48 24.01
CA ILE A 26 5.14 -22.30 23.13
C ILE A 26 6.59 -21.79 22.99
N LYS A 27 7.38 -21.76 24.07
CA LYS A 27 8.80 -21.37 24.03
C LYS A 27 9.63 -22.34 23.18
N MET A 28 9.37 -23.65 23.24
CA MET A 28 10.02 -24.63 22.37
C MET A 28 9.69 -24.39 20.90
N ILE A 29 8.41 -24.22 20.56
CA ILE A 29 7.97 -23.91 19.18
C ILE A 29 8.67 -22.65 18.68
N LYS A 30 8.73 -21.61 19.52
CA LYS A 30 9.40 -20.33 19.20
C LYS A 30 10.90 -20.45 19.02
N LYS A 31 11.57 -21.38 19.70
CA LYS A 31 13.00 -21.64 19.55
C LYS A 31 13.32 -22.17 18.15
N HIS A 32 12.46 -23.04 17.60
CA HIS A 32 12.61 -23.56 16.24
C HIS A 32 12.06 -22.59 15.18
N HIS A 33 11.00 -21.85 15.50
CA HIS A 33 10.31 -20.94 14.59
C HIS A 33 10.11 -19.54 15.19
N ALA A 34 11.20 -18.76 15.27
CA ALA A 34 11.19 -17.44 15.90
C ALA A 34 10.18 -16.46 15.26
N SER A 35 9.89 -16.61 13.96
CA SER A 35 8.96 -15.77 13.20
C SER A 35 7.47 -16.03 13.48
N TYR A 36 7.11 -17.12 14.15
CA TYR A 36 5.71 -17.54 14.28
C TYR A 36 4.90 -16.58 15.15
N GLY A 37 3.77 -16.09 14.62
CA GLY A 37 2.76 -15.40 15.42
C GLY A 37 1.92 -16.37 16.26
N TYR A 38 0.91 -15.87 16.98
CA TYR A 38 0.05 -16.73 17.79
C TYR A 38 -0.79 -17.72 16.97
N TRP A 39 -1.16 -17.37 15.73
CA TRP A 39 -1.87 -18.27 14.82
C TRP A 39 -1.03 -19.51 14.44
N PRO A 40 0.17 -19.36 13.83
CA PRO A 40 1.03 -20.51 13.54
C PRO A 40 1.38 -21.34 14.79
N VAL A 41 1.62 -20.70 15.93
CA VAL A 41 1.85 -21.41 17.20
C VAL A 41 0.62 -22.23 17.60
N THR A 42 -0.58 -21.67 17.48
CA THR A 42 -1.82 -22.39 17.80
C THR A 42 -2.01 -23.60 16.89
N ASP A 43 -1.65 -23.47 15.62
CA ASP A 43 -1.75 -24.55 14.65
C ASP A 43 -0.75 -25.68 14.95
N THR A 44 0.51 -25.34 15.25
CA THR A 44 1.52 -26.31 15.69
C THR A 44 1.10 -27.03 16.98
N LEU A 45 0.49 -26.33 17.93
CA LEU A 45 -0.05 -26.94 19.14
C LEU A 45 -1.14 -27.98 18.85
N ARG A 46 -1.97 -27.76 17.83
CA ARG A 46 -3.04 -28.68 17.43
C ARG A 46 -2.54 -29.84 16.59
N MET A 47 -1.69 -29.57 15.61
CA MET A 47 -1.23 -30.58 14.65
C MET A 47 -0.14 -31.49 15.22
N THR A 48 0.83 -30.91 15.95
CA THR A 48 2.00 -31.65 16.44
C THR A 48 1.82 -32.15 17.86
N TYR A 49 1.23 -31.33 18.74
CA TYR A 49 1.07 -31.68 20.16
C TYR A 49 -0.33 -32.20 20.48
N HIS A 50 -1.24 -32.26 19.50
CA HIS A 50 -2.64 -32.67 19.67
C HIS A 50 -3.39 -31.92 20.78
N LEU A 51 -2.98 -30.67 21.04
CA LEU A 51 -3.58 -29.81 22.06
C LEU A 51 -4.60 -28.88 21.44
N MET A 52 -5.88 -29.19 21.67
CA MET A 52 -7.01 -28.38 21.22
C MET A 52 -7.18 -27.12 22.09
N VAL A 53 -6.27 -26.15 21.90
CA VAL A 53 -6.27 -24.87 22.61
C VAL A 53 -6.91 -23.77 21.75
N ASN A 54 -7.65 -22.88 22.40
CA ASN A 54 -8.20 -21.69 21.75
C ASN A 54 -7.07 -20.67 21.46
N HIS A 55 -7.04 -20.13 20.24
CA HIS A 55 -6.05 -19.14 19.80
C HIS A 55 -6.00 -17.90 20.72
N LYS A 56 -7.13 -17.48 21.32
CA LYS A 56 -7.16 -16.35 22.27
C LYS A 56 -6.32 -16.61 23.52
N ARG A 57 -6.32 -17.86 24.00
CA ARG A 57 -5.52 -18.28 25.17
C ARG A 57 -4.03 -18.28 24.83
N VAL A 58 -3.68 -18.81 23.65
CA VAL A 58 -2.30 -18.78 23.13
C VAL A 58 -1.82 -17.33 22.96
N GLN A 59 -2.63 -16.46 22.36
CA GLN A 59 -2.32 -15.04 22.18
C GLN A 59 -2.08 -14.33 23.52
N ARG A 60 -2.95 -14.55 24.52
CA ARG A 60 -2.79 -14.00 25.88
C ARG A 60 -1.45 -14.42 26.50
N LEU A 61 -1.16 -15.73 26.50
CA LEU A 61 0.07 -16.27 27.09
C LEU A 61 1.33 -15.78 26.37
N MET A 62 1.30 -15.69 25.04
CA MET A 62 2.40 -15.15 24.26
C MET A 62 2.64 -13.66 24.57
N ARG A 63 1.58 -12.88 24.80
CA ARG A 63 1.70 -11.46 25.18
C ARG A 63 2.28 -11.31 26.58
N GLU A 64 1.76 -12.04 27.56
CA GLU A 64 2.24 -12.02 28.96
C GLU A 64 3.71 -12.44 29.09
N ASN A 65 4.21 -13.27 28.16
CA ASN A 65 5.60 -13.78 28.18
C ASN A 65 6.51 -13.12 27.13
N ASN A 66 6.09 -12.01 26.50
CA ASN A 66 6.87 -11.31 25.47
C ASN A 66 7.32 -12.19 24.28
N LEU A 67 6.51 -13.18 23.89
CA LEU A 67 6.78 -14.12 22.79
C LEU A 67 6.20 -13.65 21.45
N GLY A 68 5.96 -12.35 21.28
CA GLY A 68 5.46 -11.76 20.04
C GLY A 68 6.41 -12.00 18.85
N ALA A 69 5.88 -12.06 17.63
CA ALA A 69 6.70 -12.10 16.42
C ALA A 69 7.00 -10.67 15.96
N ASN A 70 8.22 -10.18 16.19
CA ASN A 70 8.64 -8.83 15.78
C ASN A 70 9.42 -8.81 14.45
N LYS A 71 9.71 -9.98 13.87
CA LYS A 71 10.56 -10.10 12.66
C LYS A 71 10.02 -9.34 11.46
N TYR A 72 8.70 -9.24 11.31
CA TYR A 72 8.03 -8.55 10.20
C TYR A 72 7.54 -7.13 10.57
N ASN A 73 7.69 -6.72 11.84
CA ASN A 73 7.36 -5.36 12.30
C ASN A 73 8.50 -4.37 12.03
N LEU A 74 9.64 -4.86 11.54
CA LEU A 74 10.69 -4.03 10.98
C LEU A 74 10.17 -3.43 9.67
N ARG A 75 9.48 -2.30 9.77
CA ARG A 75 9.38 -1.31 8.69
C ARG A 75 10.80 -0.76 8.45
N ALA A 76 11.71 -1.60 7.95
CA ALA A 76 12.93 -1.11 7.32
C ALA A 76 12.45 -0.12 6.26
N GLY A 77 12.87 1.15 6.40
CA GLY A 77 12.25 2.31 5.78
C GLY A 77 11.88 2.04 4.33
N LYS A 78 10.57 1.95 4.05
CA LYS A 78 10.08 1.90 2.68
C LYS A 78 10.65 3.13 1.96
N TYR A 79 11.21 2.90 0.78
CA TYR A 79 11.62 3.98 -0.12
C TYR A 79 10.47 4.97 -0.27
N ASP A 80 10.70 6.21 0.16
CA ASP A 80 9.73 7.29 0.09
C ASP A 80 10.14 8.22 -1.05
N SER A 81 9.68 7.90 -2.26
CA SER A 81 9.91 8.71 -3.46
C SER A 81 9.37 10.13 -3.30
N SER A 82 8.44 10.38 -2.37
CA SER A 82 7.88 11.71 -2.15
C SER A 82 8.90 12.72 -1.66
N LYS A 83 10.03 12.29 -1.07
CA LYS A 83 11.10 13.17 -0.59
C LYS A 83 11.86 13.85 -1.72
N GLY A 84 11.84 13.30 -2.94
CA GLY A 84 12.55 13.84 -4.09
C GLY A 84 14.08 13.78 -3.96
N PRO A 85 14.84 14.19 -4.99
CA PRO A 85 16.29 14.29 -4.91
C PRO A 85 16.68 15.28 -3.80
N GLN A 86 17.62 14.88 -2.95
CA GLN A 86 18.14 15.72 -1.85
C GLN A 86 17.07 16.17 -0.82
N ASN A 87 15.99 15.40 -0.61
CA ASN A 87 14.88 15.76 0.29
C ASN A 87 14.13 17.06 -0.10
N LYS A 88 14.25 17.51 -1.35
CA LYS A 88 13.55 18.71 -1.84
C LYS A 88 12.24 18.31 -2.51
N LYS A 89 11.12 18.70 -1.90
CA LYS A 89 9.79 18.59 -2.50
C LYS A 89 9.44 19.89 -3.22
N ALA A 90 8.98 19.80 -4.46
CA ALA A 90 8.39 20.94 -5.14
C ALA A 90 7.11 21.39 -4.40
N LYS A 91 6.87 22.71 -4.35
CA LYS A 91 5.65 23.26 -3.74
C LYS A 91 4.43 22.74 -4.53
N ASN A 92 3.45 22.15 -3.84
CA ASN A 92 2.21 21.71 -4.46
C ASN A 92 1.36 22.92 -4.88
N ARG A 93 1.47 23.33 -6.14
CA ARG A 93 0.69 24.46 -6.69
C ARG A 93 -0.77 24.11 -6.98
N PHE A 94 -1.09 22.83 -7.13
CA PHE A 94 -2.43 22.38 -7.50
C PHE A 94 -3.39 22.39 -6.31
N HIS A 95 -2.96 21.95 -5.12
CA HIS A 95 -3.85 21.79 -3.95
C HIS A 95 -5.17 21.06 -4.29
N GLN A 96 -5.10 20.03 -5.15
CA GLN A 96 -6.26 19.29 -5.68
C GLN A 96 -7.30 20.14 -6.44
N LYS A 97 -6.94 21.37 -6.83
CA LYS A 97 -7.78 22.26 -7.65
C LYS A 97 -7.56 21.93 -9.14
N PHE A 98 -8.22 20.88 -9.61
CA PHE A 98 -8.11 20.43 -11.01
C PHE A 98 -9.00 21.20 -11.99
N LYS A 99 -10.00 21.95 -11.52
CA LYS A 99 -10.80 22.80 -12.41
C LYS A 99 -10.07 24.09 -12.74
N THR A 100 -10.25 24.59 -13.97
CA THR A 100 -9.62 25.81 -14.47
C THR A 100 -10.56 26.49 -15.47
N ASP A 101 -10.50 27.81 -15.59
CA ASP A 101 -11.37 28.65 -16.42
C ASP A 101 -10.74 29.05 -17.76
N ARG A 102 -9.47 28.69 -17.98
CA ARG A 102 -8.71 29.08 -19.17
C ARG A 102 -7.96 27.89 -19.78
N PRO A 103 -7.94 27.77 -21.11
CA PRO A 103 -7.19 26.71 -21.79
C PRO A 103 -5.68 26.83 -21.51
N TYR A 104 -4.97 25.71 -21.51
CA TYR A 104 -3.52 25.59 -21.26
C TYR A 104 -3.03 26.10 -19.88
N GLN A 105 -3.92 26.49 -18.97
CA GLN A 105 -3.52 26.98 -17.64
C GLN A 105 -3.01 25.85 -16.73
N LYS A 106 -3.62 24.67 -16.85
CA LYS A 106 -3.26 23.48 -16.09
C LYS A 106 -3.28 22.28 -17.02
N VAL A 107 -2.09 21.87 -17.44
CA VAL A 107 -1.90 20.64 -18.21
C VAL A 107 -1.39 19.57 -17.27
N VAL A 108 -2.01 18.39 -17.33
CA VAL A 108 -1.58 17.21 -16.56
C VAL A 108 -1.10 16.12 -17.51
N THR A 109 -0.18 15.30 -17.02
CA THR A 109 0.31 14.14 -17.75
C THR A 109 0.39 12.95 -16.80
N ASP A 110 0.24 11.77 -17.36
CA ASP A 110 0.39 10.49 -16.68
C ASP A 110 1.13 9.53 -17.60
N ILE A 111 1.75 8.48 -17.06
CA ILE A 111 2.42 7.45 -17.87
C ILE A 111 1.71 6.13 -17.64
N SER A 112 1.04 5.63 -18.67
CA SER A 112 0.32 4.36 -18.63
C SER A 112 1.10 3.27 -19.37
N GLU A 113 1.40 2.18 -18.67
CA GLU A 113 1.95 0.95 -19.27
C GLU A 113 0.81 0.08 -19.81
N PHE A 114 0.89 -0.25 -21.09
CA PHE A 114 0.05 -1.24 -21.77
C PHE A 114 0.90 -2.44 -22.15
N ARG A 115 0.38 -3.64 -21.91
CA ARG A 115 0.99 -4.88 -22.40
C ARG A 115 0.28 -5.34 -23.66
N TYR A 116 1.04 -5.82 -24.63
CA TYR A 116 0.49 -6.36 -25.88
C TYR A 116 1.07 -7.75 -26.18
N GLY A 117 0.55 -8.42 -27.20
CA GLY A 117 1.05 -9.74 -27.64
C GLY A 117 1.07 -10.78 -26.51
N ASN A 118 2.24 -11.38 -26.28
CA ASN A 118 2.45 -12.42 -25.27
C ASN A 118 2.51 -11.89 -23.83
N MET A 119 2.20 -10.60 -23.62
CA MET A 119 2.19 -9.92 -22.32
C MET A 119 3.55 -9.99 -21.58
N THR A 120 4.64 -10.17 -22.33
CA THR A 120 5.97 -10.28 -21.76
C THR A 120 6.52 -8.92 -21.35
N ILE A 121 7.68 -8.89 -20.67
CA ILE A 121 8.35 -7.63 -20.30
C ILE A 121 8.76 -6.81 -21.54
N ARG A 122 9.01 -7.49 -22.66
CA ARG A 122 9.40 -6.86 -23.93
C ARG A 122 8.22 -6.36 -24.74
N ASP A 123 7.02 -6.90 -24.49
CA ASP A 123 5.79 -6.51 -25.19
C ASP A 123 5.03 -5.45 -24.39
N ARG A 124 5.69 -4.30 -24.18
CA ARG A 124 5.13 -3.16 -23.45
C ARG A 124 5.14 -1.91 -24.30
N VAL A 125 4.08 -1.15 -24.18
CA VAL A 125 3.95 0.19 -24.74
C VAL A 125 3.62 1.15 -23.61
N TYR A 126 4.29 2.30 -23.58
CA TYR A 126 4.05 3.37 -22.63
C TYR A 126 3.41 4.53 -23.36
N LEU A 127 2.23 4.95 -22.90
CA LEU A 127 1.54 6.13 -23.37
C LEU A 127 1.71 7.25 -22.35
N SER A 128 2.19 8.40 -22.80
CA SER A 128 2.26 9.62 -21.99
C SER A 128 1.39 10.70 -22.63
N PRO A 129 0.09 10.81 -22.28
CA PRO A 129 -0.77 11.86 -22.81
C PRO A 129 -0.63 13.14 -21.98
N PHE A 130 -0.81 14.28 -22.64
CA PHE A 130 -0.88 15.61 -22.03
C PHE A 130 -2.31 16.13 -22.19
N LYS A 131 -3.00 16.22 -21.06
CA LYS A 131 -4.41 16.60 -21.00
C LYS A 131 -4.56 18.04 -20.51
N ASP A 132 -5.30 18.86 -21.26
CA ASP A 132 -5.77 20.15 -20.73
C ASP A 132 -6.89 19.93 -19.73
N LEU A 133 -6.79 20.53 -18.55
CA LEU A 133 -7.85 20.45 -17.55
C LEU A 133 -9.01 21.44 -17.81
N PHE A 134 -8.85 22.36 -18.76
CA PHE A 134 -9.95 23.22 -19.20
C PHE A 134 -10.95 22.46 -20.09
N SER A 135 -10.50 22.00 -21.26
CA SER A 135 -11.36 21.28 -22.22
C SER A 135 -11.47 19.78 -21.92
N GLY A 136 -10.50 19.21 -21.21
CA GLY A 136 -10.39 17.77 -21.03
C GLY A 136 -9.75 17.05 -22.22
N GLU A 137 -9.29 17.77 -23.23
CA GLU A 137 -8.71 17.21 -24.44
C GLU A 137 -7.25 16.81 -24.26
N ILE A 138 -6.80 15.83 -25.04
CA ILE A 138 -5.40 15.46 -25.14
C ILE A 138 -4.74 16.37 -26.19
N ILE A 139 -3.88 17.28 -25.73
CA ILE A 139 -3.18 18.25 -26.59
C ILE A 139 -2.01 17.60 -27.31
N SER A 140 -1.30 16.72 -26.61
CA SER A 140 -0.13 16.01 -27.13
C SER A 140 0.00 14.66 -26.45
N TYR A 141 0.70 13.73 -27.09
CA TYR A 141 0.97 12.42 -26.51
C TYR A 141 2.24 11.83 -27.12
N THR A 142 2.88 10.95 -26.37
CA THR A 142 3.96 10.09 -26.89
C THR A 142 3.69 8.64 -26.61
N ILE A 143 4.05 7.76 -27.55
CA ILE A 143 3.91 6.31 -27.45
C ILE A 143 5.28 5.67 -27.65
N THR A 144 5.75 4.90 -26.69
CA THR A 144 7.11 4.34 -26.71
C THR A 144 7.14 2.90 -26.22
N ASP A 145 8.20 2.15 -26.55
CA ASP A 145 8.48 0.81 -26.03
C ASP A 145 9.15 0.84 -24.64
N ARG A 146 9.67 2.00 -24.23
CA ARG A 146 10.44 2.19 -22.98
C ARG A 146 10.05 3.48 -22.26
N PRO A 147 9.99 3.47 -20.91
CA PRO A 147 9.64 4.64 -20.11
C PRO A 147 10.87 5.53 -19.88
N LEU A 148 11.23 6.33 -20.88
CA LEU A 148 12.39 7.23 -20.81
C LEU A 148 11.96 8.69 -20.76
N THR A 149 12.61 9.48 -19.90
CA THR A 149 12.30 10.90 -19.68
C THR A 149 12.26 11.73 -20.96
N ARG A 150 13.12 11.42 -21.94
CA ARG A 150 13.18 12.12 -23.23
C ARG A 150 11.84 12.14 -23.97
N TYR A 151 11.04 11.08 -23.85
CA TYR A 151 9.76 10.98 -24.56
C TYR A 151 8.69 11.83 -23.88
N VAL A 152 8.72 11.91 -22.55
CA VAL A 152 7.85 12.84 -21.82
C VAL A 152 8.18 14.29 -22.20
N LEU A 153 9.47 14.62 -22.33
CA LEU A 153 9.90 15.94 -22.77
C LEU A 153 9.46 16.24 -24.22
N GLU A 154 9.53 15.27 -25.13
CA GLU A 154 9.05 15.42 -26.50
C GLU A 154 7.55 15.74 -26.56
N GLY A 155 6.72 15.03 -25.79
CA GLY A 155 5.30 15.36 -25.68
C GLY A 155 5.04 16.74 -25.08
N LEU A 156 5.88 17.16 -24.13
CA LEU A 156 5.80 18.51 -23.55
C LEU A 156 6.12 19.60 -24.59
N GLU A 157 7.11 19.39 -25.46
CA GLU A 157 7.38 20.32 -26.57
C GLU A 157 6.19 20.42 -27.54
N GLY A 158 5.48 19.30 -27.76
CA GLY A 158 4.21 19.30 -28.48
C GLY A 158 3.15 20.20 -27.85
N VAL A 159 3.04 20.20 -26.51
CA VAL A 159 2.14 21.11 -25.78
C VAL A 159 2.53 22.58 -25.98
N PHE A 160 3.82 22.90 -25.90
CA PHE A 160 4.30 24.28 -26.12
C PHE A 160 4.05 24.77 -27.53
N THR A 161 4.18 23.89 -28.52
CA THR A 161 3.91 24.20 -29.93
C THR A 161 2.43 24.43 -30.19
N ALA A 162 1.56 23.60 -29.59
CA ALA A 162 0.11 23.72 -29.73
C ALA A 162 -0.47 24.92 -28.98
N ARG A 163 0.24 25.45 -27.98
CA ARG A 163 -0.23 26.59 -27.20
C ARG A 163 -0.34 27.84 -28.08
N PRO A 164 -1.51 28.50 -28.15
CA PRO A 164 -1.65 29.72 -28.91
C PRO A 164 -0.70 30.80 -28.38
N LYS A 165 -0.05 31.53 -29.29
CA LYS A 165 0.77 32.69 -28.93
C LYS A 165 -0.15 33.71 -28.27
N LEU A 166 0.09 34.00 -26.99
CA LEU A 166 -0.58 35.12 -26.33
C LEU A 166 -0.25 36.37 -27.15
N LEU A 167 -1.27 37.10 -27.61
CA LEU A 167 -1.07 38.45 -28.11
C LEU A 167 -0.31 39.20 -27.01
N LYS A 168 0.86 39.73 -27.33
CA LYS A 168 1.54 40.65 -26.41
C LYS A 168 0.53 41.76 -26.13
N SER A 169 0.08 41.88 -24.89
CA SER A 169 -0.65 43.07 -24.46
C SER A 169 0.30 44.24 -24.68
N ASN A 170 0.03 45.03 -25.71
CA ASN A 170 0.62 46.36 -25.86
C ASN A 170 0.03 47.26 -24.77
N ASP A 171 0.39 47.01 -23.52
CA ASP A 171 0.01 47.88 -22.40
C ASP A 171 1.28 48.52 -21.86
N ASN A 172 1.73 49.56 -22.58
CA ASN A 172 2.42 50.69 -21.97
C ASN A 172 1.35 51.56 -21.28
N PRO A 173 1.53 51.85 -19.99
CA PRO A 173 1.41 53.21 -19.49
C PRO A 173 2.79 53.84 -19.32
#